data_AF-A0A4P9WUU8-F1
#
_entry.id   AF-A0A4P9WUU8-F1
#
_cell.length_a   1.000
_cell.length_b   1.000
_cell.length_c   1.000
_cell.angle_alpha   90.00
_cell.angle_beta   90.00
_cell.angle_gamma   90.00
#
_symmetry.space_group_name_H-M   'P 1'
#
loop_
_entity.id
_entity.type
_entity.pdbx_description
1 polymer ?
#
loop_
_entity_poly.entity_id
_entity_poly.type
_entity_poly.pdbx_seq_one_letter_code
_entity_poly.pdbx_strand_id
1 'polypeptide(L)'
;MQALRAEPGGCTPQAIVAMDPARLDNLIGKVGFHRRKTVYLQQTAQILLDQYDGDIPDSLEGLMALPGCGPKMSYLALSSAWGKTIGIGVDTHVHRISERLGWTMKPKTPEDTRHQLEAWLPLDRWVDINPMLVGFGQIQCLPIGPRCESCPVRDACPRVGVPRRSAKATARTVKMADTYSMADLAKDEAVKQET
;
A
#
# COMPACT_ATOMS: atom_id res chain seq x y z
N MET A 1 -11.71 -7.88 3.88
CA MET A 1 -11.35 -9.19 3.28
C MET A 1 -12.05 -10.36 3.95
N GLN A 2 -12.07 -10.49 5.29
CA GLN A 2 -12.82 -11.57 5.96
C GLN A 2 -14.31 -11.60 5.59
N ALA A 3 -14.96 -10.43 5.53
CA ALA A 3 -16.38 -10.33 5.15
C ALA A 3 -16.66 -10.92 3.75
N LEU A 4 -15.86 -10.57 2.74
CA LEU A 4 -16.01 -11.09 1.38
C LEU A 4 -15.78 -12.62 1.31
N ARG A 5 -14.82 -13.14 2.09
CA ARG A 5 -14.57 -14.60 2.15
C ARG A 5 -15.68 -15.37 2.87
N ALA A 6 -16.49 -14.69 3.67
CA ALA A 6 -17.61 -15.28 4.41
C ALA A 6 -18.92 -15.30 3.61
N GLU A 7 -18.98 -14.68 2.43
CA GLU A 7 -20.14 -14.75 1.56
C GLU A 7 -20.33 -16.18 0.99
N PRO A 8 -21.58 -16.61 0.72
CA PRO A 8 -21.83 -17.89 0.04
C PRO A 8 -21.07 -17.97 -1.29
N GLY A 9 -20.34 -19.06 -1.52
CA GLY A 9 -19.46 -19.23 -2.69
C GLY A 9 -18.08 -18.58 -2.57
N GLY A 10 -17.81 -17.89 -1.45
CA GLY A 10 -16.52 -17.32 -1.11
C GLY A 10 -16.03 -16.22 -2.05
N CYS A 11 -14.71 -16.01 -2.07
CA CYS A 11 -14.06 -15.02 -2.94
C CYS A 11 -13.62 -15.68 -4.26
N THR A 12 -14.58 -16.26 -5.00
CA THR A 12 -14.36 -16.91 -6.30
C THR A 12 -14.86 -16.02 -7.46
N PRO A 13 -14.33 -16.16 -8.69
CA PRO A 13 -14.82 -15.40 -9.84
C PRO A 13 -16.33 -15.57 -10.07
N GLN A 14 -16.84 -16.79 -9.95
CA GLN A 14 -18.26 -17.12 -10.10
C GLN A 14 -19.12 -16.37 -9.08
N ALA A 15 -18.71 -16.38 -7.80
CA ALA A 15 -19.43 -15.68 -6.75
C ALA A 15 -19.39 -14.16 -6.92
N ILE A 16 -18.24 -13.60 -7.36
CA ILE A 16 -18.10 -12.15 -7.57
C ILE A 16 -18.97 -11.67 -8.74
N VAL A 17 -19.04 -12.43 -9.85
CA VAL A 17 -19.90 -12.08 -10.99
C VAL A 17 -21.38 -12.13 -10.61
N ALA A 18 -21.79 -13.15 -9.85
CA ALA A 18 -23.19 -13.31 -9.41
C ALA A 18 -23.61 -12.31 -8.32
N MET A 19 -22.66 -11.66 -7.65
CA MET A 19 -22.94 -10.76 -6.52
C MET A 19 -23.54 -9.43 -6.99
N ASP A 20 -24.56 -8.96 -6.28
CA ASP A 20 -25.10 -7.62 -6.50
C ASP A 20 -24.00 -6.54 -6.31
N PRO A 21 -23.83 -5.60 -7.27
CA PRO A 21 -22.80 -4.57 -7.18
C PRO A 21 -22.87 -3.73 -5.91
N ALA A 22 -24.07 -3.40 -5.41
CA ALA A 22 -24.21 -2.62 -4.18
C ALA A 22 -23.80 -3.43 -2.95
N ARG A 23 -24.10 -4.74 -2.92
CA ARG A 23 -23.59 -5.65 -1.89
C ARG A 23 -22.06 -5.71 -1.91
N LEU A 24 -21.45 -5.92 -3.07
CA LEU A 24 -19.99 -5.99 -3.21
C LEU A 24 -19.34 -4.67 -2.76
N ASP A 25 -19.89 -3.52 -3.18
CA ASP A 25 -19.41 -2.20 -2.79
C ASP A 25 -19.41 -2.01 -1.27
N ASN A 26 -20.48 -2.42 -0.60
CA ASN A 26 -20.59 -2.35 0.85
C ASN A 26 -19.54 -3.25 1.56
N LEU A 27 -19.27 -4.44 1.03
CA LEU A 27 -18.27 -5.37 1.59
C LEU A 27 -16.84 -4.81 1.50
N ILE A 28 -16.56 -4.03 0.46
CA ILE A 28 -15.25 -3.39 0.26
C ILE A 28 -15.24 -1.89 0.63
N GLY A 29 -16.31 -1.35 1.22
CA GLY A 29 -16.47 0.08 1.49
C GLY A 29 -15.40 0.70 2.40
N LYS A 30 -14.68 -0.12 3.16
CA LYS A 30 -13.55 0.32 3.99
C LYS A 30 -12.30 0.72 3.19
N VAL A 31 -12.20 0.33 1.92
CA VAL A 31 -11.04 0.69 1.08
C VAL A 31 -11.33 1.94 0.24
N GLY A 32 -10.29 2.75 0.03
CA GLY A 32 -10.39 3.90 -0.88
C GLY A 32 -10.75 3.48 -2.31
N PHE A 33 -11.52 4.32 -3.00
CA PHE A 33 -12.02 4.11 -4.36
C PHE A 33 -12.88 2.84 -4.53
N HIS A 34 -13.55 2.38 -3.46
CA HIS A 34 -14.34 1.15 -3.46
C HIS A 34 -15.34 1.08 -4.63
N ARG A 35 -16.10 2.14 -4.91
CA ARG A 35 -17.07 2.17 -6.03
C ARG A 35 -16.47 1.78 -7.38
N ARG A 36 -15.27 2.29 -7.69
CA ARG A 36 -14.57 1.94 -8.93
C ARG A 36 -14.01 0.53 -8.88
N LYS A 37 -13.50 0.11 -7.71
CA LYS A 37 -12.98 -1.25 -7.51
C LYS A 37 -14.09 -2.30 -7.61
N THR A 38 -15.31 -2.01 -7.18
CA THR A 38 -16.47 -2.88 -7.35
C THR A 38 -16.67 -3.22 -8.82
N VAL A 39 -16.69 -2.20 -9.69
CA VAL A 39 -16.80 -2.37 -11.14
C VAL A 39 -15.63 -3.19 -11.69
N TYR A 40 -14.39 -2.87 -11.30
CA TYR A 40 -13.21 -3.59 -11.78
C TYR A 40 -13.17 -5.05 -11.32
N LEU A 41 -13.61 -5.35 -10.09
CA LEU A 41 -13.65 -6.71 -9.58
C LEU A 41 -14.64 -7.58 -10.36
N GLN A 42 -15.84 -7.06 -10.64
CA GLN A 42 -16.83 -7.79 -11.45
C GLN A 42 -16.36 -7.97 -12.89
N GLN A 43 -15.81 -6.93 -13.51
CA GLN A 43 -15.25 -7.02 -14.86
C GLN A 43 -14.08 -8.00 -14.93
N THR A 44 -13.17 -7.94 -13.95
CA THR A 44 -12.04 -8.88 -13.85
C THR A 44 -12.58 -10.31 -13.75
N ALA A 45 -13.48 -10.57 -12.80
CA ALA A 45 -14.03 -11.92 -12.61
C ALA A 45 -14.72 -12.45 -13.87
N GLN A 46 -15.45 -11.60 -14.60
CA GLN A 46 -16.04 -11.97 -15.88
C GLN A 46 -14.98 -12.31 -16.94
N ILE A 47 -13.94 -11.49 -17.08
CA ILE A 47 -12.82 -11.75 -18.01
C ILE A 47 -12.13 -13.07 -17.67
N LEU A 48 -11.91 -13.37 -16.39
CA LEU A 48 -11.27 -14.62 -15.96
C LEU A 48 -12.11 -15.83 -16.36
N LEU A 49 -13.44 -15.77 -16.17
CA LEU A 49 -14.34 -16.85 -16.59
C LEU A 49 -14.38 -17.02 -18.10
N ASP A 50 -14.38 -15.91 -18.86
CA ASP A 50 -14.56 -15.95 -20.32
C ASP A 50 -13.27 -16.35 -21.06
N GLN A 51 -12.11 -15.93 -20.57
CA GLN A 51 -10.84 -16.00 -21.32
C GLN A 51 -9.75 -16.85 -20.66
N TYR A 52 -9.86 -17.12 -19.36
CA TYR A 52 -8.81 -17.76 -18.57
C TYR A 52 -9.32 -18.98 -17.77
N ASP A 53 -10.45 -19.57 -18.16
CA ASP A 53 -11.07 -20.74 -17.51
C ASP A 53 -11.27 -20.56 -15.99
N GLY A 54 -11.52 -19.32 -15.57
CA GLY A 54 -11.69 -18.93 -14.17
C GLY A 54 -10.39 -18.82 -13.36
N ASP A 55 -9.22 -19.01 -13.95
CA ASP A 55 -7.93 -18.82 -13.29
C ASP A 55 -7.29 -17.46 -13.62
N ILE A 56 -6.27 -17.05 -12.86
CA ILE A 56 -5.58 -15.77 -13.03
C ILE A 56 -4.41 -15.94 -14.01
N PRO A 57 -4.25 -15.07 -15.02
CA PRO A 57 -3.11 -15.14 -15.93
C PRO A 57 -1.78 -14.99 -15.18
N ASP A 58 -0.81 -15.83 -15.52
CA ASP A 58 0.52 -15.89 -14.90
C ASP A 58 1.62 -15.17 -15.72
N SER A 59 1.20 -14.23 -16.56
CA SER A 59 2.03 -13.39 -17.45
C SER A 59 1.84 -11.90 -17.17
N LEU A 60 2.84 -11.09 -17.52
CA LEU A 60 2.80 -9.64 -17.32
C LEU A 60 1.68 -9.01 -18.14
N GLU A 61 1.61 -9.38 -19.42
CA GLU A 61 0.63 -8.87 -20.38
C GLU A 61 -0.79 -9.26 -19.97
N GLY A 62 -0.99 -10.51 -19.54
CA GLY A 62 -2.30 -11.00 -19.09
C GLY A 62 -2.78 -10.26 -17.84
N LEU A 63 -1.91 -10.05 -16.86
CA LEU A 63 -2.27 -9.28 -15.66
C LEU A 63 -2.55 -7.81 -15.99
N MET A 64 -1.76 -7.20 -16.87
CA MET A 64 -1.97 -5.81 -17.30
C MET A 64 -3.24 -5.60 -18.14
N ALA A 65 -3.75 -6.66 -18.77
CA ALA A 65 -5.03 -6.63 -19.48
C ALA A 65 -6.23 -6.56 -18.52
N LEU A 66 -6.05 -6.94 -17.24
CA LEU A 66 -7.13 -6.89 -16.25
C LEU A 66 -7.39 -5.43 -15.81
N PRO A 67 -8.66 -5.03 -15.64
CA PRO A 67 -9.00 -3.66 -15.32
C PRO A 67 -8.46 -3.25 -13.94
N GLY A 68 -7.69 -2.16 -13.92
CA GLY A 68 -7.06 -1.63 -12.69
C GLY A 68 -5.70 -2.25 -12.34
N CYS A 69 -5.21 -3.22 -13.12
CA CYS A 69 -3.87 -3.78 -12.98
C CYS A 69 -2.88 -3.06 -13.91
N GLY A 70 -2.11 -2.12 -13.35
CA GLY A 70 -0.98 -1.50 -14.06
C GLY A 70 0.33 -2.30 -13.93
N PRO A 71 1.45 -1.80 -14.48
CA PRO A 71 2.77 -2.45 -14.41
C PRO A 71 3.18 -2.81 -12.97
N LYS A 72 3.09 -1.86 -12.03
CA LYS A 72 3.38 -2.09 -10.60
C LYS A 72 2.62 -3.29 -10.06
N MET A 73 1.30 -3.31 -10.23
CA MET A 73 0.45 -4.35 -9.66
C MET A 73 0.79 -5.72 -10.25
N SER A 74 1.09 -5.75 -11.55
CA SER A 74 1.41 -6.98 -12.27
C SER A 74 2.76 -7.57 -11.86
N TYR A 75 3.81 -6.76 -11.71
CA TYR A 75 5.10 -7.22 -11.17
C TYR A 75 4.97 -7.78 -9.74
N LEU A 76 4.23 -7.08 -8.88
CA LEU A 76 4.02 -7.53 -7.51
C LEU A 76 3.21 -8.83 -7.45
N ALA A 77 2.17 -8.96 -8.30
CA ALA A 77 1.36 -10.17 -8.37
C ALA A 77 2.19 -11.37 -8.84
N LEU A 78 2.96 -11.23 -9.93
CA LEU A 78 3.85 -12.28 -10.44
C LEU A 78 4.85 -12.77 -9.39
N SER A 79 5.49 -11.82 -8.70
CA SER A 79 6.46 -12.15 -7.66
C SER A 79 5.81 -12.82 -6.45
N SER A 80 4.60 -12.38 -6.04
CA SER A 80 3.96 -12.85 -4.80
C SER A 80 3.22 -14.18 -4.96
N ALA A 81 2.51 -14.36 -6.08
CA ALA A 81 1.66 -15.52 -6.29
C ALA A 81 2.40 -16.67 -7.02
N TRP A 82 3.32 -16.35 -7.92
CA TRP A 82 4.06 -17.36 -8.72
C TRP A 82 5.56 -17.40 -8.45
N GLY A 83 6.09 -16.55 -7.57
CA GLY A 83 7.54 -16.45 -7.34
C GLY A 83 8.33 -15.98 -8.57
N LYS A 84 7.65 -15.38 -9.56
CA LYS A 84 8.27 -14.91 -10.81
C LYS A 84 8.69 -13.45 -10.66
N THR A 85 9.94 -13.23 -10.27
CA THR A 85 10.52 -11.88 -10.14
C THR A 85 11.13 -11.44 -11.47
N ILE A 86 10.31 -10.84 -12.31
CA ILE A 86 10.73 -10.35 -13.65
C ILE A 86 10.93 -8.84 -13.72
N GLY A 87 10.60 -8.10 -12.65
CA GLY A 87 10.73 -6.65 -12.58
C GLY A 87 10.39 -6.10 -11.20
N ILE A 88 10.81 -4.86 -10.94
CA ILE A 88 10.55 -4.18 -9.66
C ILE A 88 9.22 -3.42 -9.72
N GLY A 89 8.29 -3.76 -8.84
CA GLY A 89 7.05 -2.99 -8.67
C GLY A 89 7.31 -1.63 -8.02
N VAL A 90 7.42 -0.56 -8.81
CA VAL A 90 7.67 0.80 -8.26
C VAL A 90 6.37 1.50 -7.89
N ASP A 91 6.32 2.05 -6.68
CA ASP A 91 5.23 2.90 -6.22
C ASP A 91 5.72 4.24 -5.68
N THR A 92 4.81 5.01 -5.08
CA THR A 92 5.14 6.35 -4.57
C THR A 92 6.15 6.32 -3.42
N HIS A 93 6.30 5.22 -2.69
CA HIS A 93 7.33 5.05 -1.67
C HIS A 93 8.66 4.73 -2.33
N VAL A 94 8.71 3.69 -3.15
CA VAL A 94 9.93 3.26 -3.86
C VAL A 94 10.49 4.41 -4.69
N HIS A 95 9.65 5.07 -5.50
CA HIS A 95 10.04 6.20 -6.33
C HIS A 95 10.66 7.35 -5.52
N ARG A 96 9.92 7.85 -4.53
CA ARG A 96 10.35 8.97 -3.68
C ARG A 96 11.62 8.65 -2.89
N ILE A 97 11.70 7.45 -2.31
CA ILE A 97 12.81 7.09 -1.42
C ILE A 97 14.08 6.83 -2.23
N SER A 98 13.96 6.16 -3.38
CA SER A 98 15.10 5.94 -4.29
C SER A 98 15.69 7.26 -4.76
N GLU A 99 14.84 8.24 -5.09
CA GLU A 99 15.32 9.59 -5.42
C GLU A 99 16.03 10.25 -4.24
N ARG A 100 15.42 10.25 -3.04
CA ARG A 100 16.01 10.85 -1.83
C ARG A 100 17.34 10.22 -1.42
N LEU A 101 17.49 8.92 -1.63
CA LEU A 101 18.72 8.16 -1.38
C LEU A 101 19.77 8.38 -2.48
N GLY A 102 19.42 9.03 -3.60
CA GLY A 102 20.32 9.22 -4.73
C GLY A 102 20.56 7.94 -5.54
N TRP A 103 19.69 6.94 -5.40
CA TRP A 103 19.75 5.69 -6.16
C TRP A 103 19.30 5.83 -7.61
N THR A 104 18.53 6.89 -7.88
CA THR A 104 18.04 7.24 -9.22
C THR A 104 18.41 8.68 -9.53
N MET A 105 18.83 8.95 -10.76
CA MET A 105 19.19 10.27 -11.25
C MET A 105 18.02 10.92 -11.98
N LYS A 106 17.32 11.83 -11.28
CA LYS A 106 16.21 12.64 -11.82
C LYS A 106 15.13 11.83 -12.56
N PRO A 107 14.57 10.77 -11.96
CA PRO A 107 13.57 9.96 -12.62
C PRO A 107 12.30 10.77 -12.92
N LYS A 108 11.74 10.65 -14.13
CA LYS A 108 10.50 11.36 -14.50
C LYS A 108 9.24 10.58 -14.20
N THR A 109 9.33 9.25 -14.21
CA THR A 109 8.19 8.35 -14.03
C THR A 109 8.56 7.19 -13.11
N PRO A 110 7.57 6.47 -12.54
CA PRO A 110 7.84 5.24 -11.80
C PRO A 110 8.58 4.18 -12.63
N GLU A 111 8.28 4.08 -13.94
CA GLU A 111 8.97 3.16 -14.85
C GLU A 111 10.42 3.55 -15.09
N ASP A 112 10.73 4.84 -15.16
CA ASP A 112 12.10 5.33 -15.24
C ASP A 112 12.89 4.95 -13.96
N THR A 113 12.26 5.09 -12.78
CA THR A 113 12.85 4.58 -11.53
C THR A 113 13.07 3.08 -11.56
N ARG A 114 12.12 2.31 -12.10
CA ARG A 114 12.24 0.86 -12.22
C ARG A 114 13.48 0.49 -13.02
N HIS A 115 13.60 1.01 -14.25
CA HIS A 115 14.76 0.73 -15.11
C HIS A 115 16.08 1.12 -14.46
N GLN A 116 16.13 2.27 -13.78
CA GLN A 116 17.33 2.72 -13.10
C GLN A 116 17.71 1.82 -11.92
N LEU A 117 16.74 1.34 -11.14
CA LEU A 117 17.00 0.41 -10.04
C LEU A 117 17.44 -0.96 -10.57
N GLU A 118 16.76 -1.49 -11.58
CA GLU A 118 17.08 -2.79 -12.20
C GLU A 118 18.46 -2.82 -12.85
N ALA A 119 18.99 -1.66 -13.28
CA ALA A 119 20.29 -1.56 -13.92
C ALA A 119 21.48 -1.86 -12.98
N TRP A 120 21.31 -1.73 -11.66
CA TRP A 120 22.40 -1.94 -10.69
C TRP A 120 22.03 -2.80 -9.49
N LEU A 121 20.75 -2.91 -9.13
CA LEU A 121 20.30 -3.69 -7.99
C LEU A 121 20.37 -5.19 -8.33
N PRO A 122 21.06 -6.01 -7.51
CA PRO A 122 21.08 -7.46 -7.70
C PRO A 122 19.67 -8.08 -7.72
N LEU A 123 19.44 -9.04 -8.61
CA LEU A 123 18.12 -9.65 -8.86
C LEU A 123 17.50 -10.28 -7.60
N ASP A 124 18.32 -10.85 -6.72
CA ASP A 124 17.91 -11.44 -5.44
C ASP A 124 17.28 -10.41 -4.48
N ARG A 125 17.46 -9.11 -4.73
CA ARG A 125 16.92 -8.01 -3.92
C ARG A 125 15.63 -7.41 -4.47
N TRP A 126 15.22 -7.79 -5.67
CA TRP A 126 14.05 -7.18 -6.33
C TRP A 126 12.74 -7.50 -5.62
N VAL A 127 12.65 -8.66 -4.96
CA VAL A 127 11.48 -9.05 -4.16
C VAL A 127 11.36 -8.19 -2.90
N ASP A 128 12.47 -7.88 -2.25
CA ASP A 128 12.50 -7.26 -0.93
C ASP A 128 12.37 -5.73 -0.98
N ILE A 129 12.81 -5.11 -2.07
CA ILE A 129 12.94 -3.65 -2.13
C ILE A 129 11.60 -2.93 -1.96
N ASN A 130 10.51 -3.42 -2.58
CA ASN A 130 9.21 -2.78 -2.44
C ASN A 130 8.67 -2.84 -1.00
N PRO A 131 8.46 -4.02 -0.37
CA PRO A 131 7.91 -4.08 0.98
C PRO A 131 8.81 -3.35 2.00
N MET A 132 10.14 -3.44 1.85
CA MET A 132 11.09 -2.72 2.71
C MET A 132 10.90 -1.20 2.61
N LEU A 133 10.89 -0.63 1.40
CA LEU A 133 10.76 0.81 1.22
C LEU A 133 9.36 1.33 1.51
N VAL A 134 8.32 0.52 1.31
CA VAL A 134 6.94 0.86 1.72
C VAL A 134 6.88 1.01 3.23
N GLY A 135 7.34 -0.01 3.99
CA GLY A 135 7.36 0.05 5.46
C GLY A 135 8.20 1.22 5.97
N PHE A 136 9.42 1.38 5.45
CA PHE A 136 10.31 2.48 5.79
C PHE A 136 9.70 3.86 5.46
N GLY A 137 9.01 3.96 4.33
CA GLY A 137 8.35 5.19 3.88
C GLY A 137 7.11 5.57 4.68
N GLN A 138 6.47 4.61 5.35
CA GLN A 138 5.31 4.83 6.22
C GLN A 138 5.70 5.29 7.63
N ILE A 139 6.89 4.90 8.14
CA ILE A 139 7.29 5.19 9.52
C ILE A 139 8.44 6.20 9.64
N GLN A 140 9.35 6.25 8.65
CA GLN A 140 10.60 7.00 8.72
C GLN A 140 10.69 8.08 7.62
N CYS A 141 10.73 7.65 6.35
CA CYS A 141 10.93 8.54 5.19
C CYS A 141 9.58 9.05 4.65
N LEU A 142 8.85 9.74 5.53
CA LEU A 142 7.52 10.29 5.27
C LEU A 142 7.53 11.26 4.07
N PRO A 143 6.44 11.35 3.29
CA PRO A 143 6.35 12.28 2.17
C PRO A 143 6.54 13.73 2.63
N ILE A 144 5.91 14.09 3.74
CA ILE A 144 6.01 15.40 4.39
C ILE A 144 6.69 15.22 5.75
N GLY A 145 7.71 16.03 6.05
CA GLY A 145 8.43 15.99 7.31
C GLY A 145 9.08 14.65 7.63
N PRO A 146 9.94 14.09 6.76
CA PRO A 146 10.65 12.85 7.04
C PRO A 146 11.48 12.97 8.31
N ARG A 147 11.57 11.87 9.07
CA ARG A 147 12.25 11.81 10.36
C ARG A 147 13.76 11.63 10.17
N CYS A 148 14.42 12.56 9.48
CA CYS A 148 15.84 12.41 9.11
C CYS A 148 16.77 12.34 10.34
N GLU A 149 16.40 12.95 11.47
CA GLU A 149 17.20 12.96 12.70
C GLU A 149 17.39 11.57 13.30
N SER A 150 16.36 10.73 13.30
CA SER A 150 16.41 9.35 13.80
C SER A 150 16.60 8.31 12.70
N CYS A 151 16.95 8.74 11.47
CA CYS A 151 17.04 7.84 10.33
C CYS A 151 18.32 6.99 10.41
N PRO A 152 18.25 5.65 10.31
CA PRO A 152 19.42 4.78 10.42
C PRO A 152 20.42 4.97 9.27
N VAL A 153 19.96 5.44 8.12
CA VAL A 153 20.79 5.72 6.93
C VAL A 153 21.08 7.22 6.75
N ARG A 154 20.92 8.02 7.82
CA ARG A 154 21.04 9.48 7.79
C ARG A 154 22.34 9.95 7.16
N ASP A 155 23.45 9.32 7.51
CA ASP A 155 24.80 9.80 7.15
C ASP A 155 25.19 9.39 5.72
N ALA A 156 24.58 8.33 5.19
CA ALA A 156 24.73 7.92 3.79
C ALA A 156 23.68 8.54 2.85
N CYS A 157 22.58 9.09 3.38
CA CYS A 157 21.50 9.63 2.59
C CYS A 157 21.81 11.05 2.08
N PRO A 158 21.83 11.30 0.75
CA PRO A 158 22.02 12.64 0.18
C PRO A 158 20.83 13.58 0.42
N ARG A 159 19.66 13.03 0.77
CA ARG A 159 18.41 13.76 1.07
C ARG A 159 17.95 14.63 -0.11
N VAL A 160 18.12 14.13 -1.33
CA VAL A 160 17.70 14.82 -2.56
C VAL A 160 16.21 15.18 -2.47
N GLY A 161 15.87 16.44 -2.76
CA GLY A 161 14.48 16.92 -2.73
C GLY A 161 13.81 16.93 -1.34
N VAL A 162 14.53 16.68 -0.25
CA VAL A 162 13.98 16.79 1.11
C VAL A 162 13.99 18.26 1.53
N PRO A 163 12.83 18.87 1.86
CA PRO A 163 12.80 20.25 2.35
C PRO A 163 13.61 20.37 3.65
N ARG A 164 14.51 21.35 3.74
CA ARG A 164 15.18 21.66 5.00
C ARG A 164 14.13 22.16 6.00
N ARG A 165 14.03 21.52 7.17
CA ARG A 165 13.29 22.11 8.29
C ARG A 165 13.93 23.46 8.61
N SER A 166 13.19 24.55 8.47
CA SER A 166 13.62 25.84 8.99
C SER A 166 13.63 25.76 10.52
N ALA A 167 14.64 26.31 11.16
CA ALA A 167 14.83 26.28 12.62
C ALA A 167 13.76 27.04 13.44
N LYS A 168 12.65 27.47 12.80
CA LYS A 168 11.54 28.21 13.43
C LYS A 168 10.33 27.30 13.64
N ALA A 169 10.51 26.21 14.37
CA ALA A 169 9.41 25.52 15.04
C ALA A 169 9.70 25.59 16.53
N THR A 170 9.42 26.76 17.11
CA THR A 170 9.48 27.00 18.55
C THR A 170 8.71 25.91 19.28
N ALA A 171 9.32 25.39 20.34
CA ALA A 171 8.77 24.38 21.22
C ALA A 171 7.28 24.58 21.46
N ARG A 172 6.45 23.67 20.94
CA ARG A 172 5.08 23.52 21.42
C ARG A 172 5.19 22.66 22.67
N THR A 173 5.40 23.30 23.81
CA THR A 173 5.26 22.68 25.12
C THR A 173 3.86 22.06 25.17
N VAL A 174 3.79 20.74 25.18
CA VAL A 174 2.58 20.04 25.57
C VAL A 174 2.40 20.33 27.04
N LYS A 175 1.45 21.21 27.39
CA LYS A 175 0.99 21.34 28.77
C LYS A 175 0.32 20.02 29.14
N MET A 176 0.94 19.27 30.05
CA MET A 176 0.25 18.22 30.81
C MET A 176 -0.73 18.91 31.76
N ALA A 177 -1.99 18.97 31.34
CA ALA A 177 -3.20 19.19 32.13
C ALA A 177 -4.29 18.49 31.30
N ASP A 178 -4.96 17.43 31.73
CA ASP A 178 -5.44 17.13 33.06
C ASP A 178 -5.26 15.65 33.39
N THR A 179 -4.70 15.37 34.56
CA THR A 179 -4.79 14.07 35.24
C THR A 179 -6.27 13.78 35.50
N TYR A 180 -6.77 12.68 34.94
CA TYR A 180 -8.01 12.07 35.42
C TYR A 180 -7.89 11.84 36.92
N SER A 181 -8.79 12.47 37.69
CA SER A 181 -8.90 12.25 39.11
C SER A 181 -9.46 10.85 39.36
N MET A 182 -8.93 10.15 40.35
CA MET A 182 -9.47 8.87 40.85
C MET A 182 -10.95 8.95 41.26
N ALA A 183 -11.52 10.15 41.41
CA ALA A 183 -12.94 10.36 41.68
C ALA A 183 -13.85 10.09 40.46
N ASP A 184 -13.34 10.16 39.24
CA ASP A 184 -14.13 9.98 38.02
C ASP A 184 -14.31 8.49 37.65
N LEU A 185 -13.43 7.62 38.14
CA LEU A 185 -13.52 6.16 37.95
C LEU A 185 -14.55 5.48 38.86
N ALA A 186 -15.06 6.16 39.89
CA ALA A 186 -16.03 5.60 40.84
C ALA A 186 -17.49 5.81 40.42
N LYS A 187 -17.77 6.55 39.33
CA LYS A 187 -19.14 6.82 38.86
C LYS A 187 -19.63 5.91 37.74
N ASP A 188 -18.73 5.20 37.05
CA ASP A 188 -19.10 4.30 35.96
C ASP A 188 -19.42 2.85 36.41
N GLU A 189 -19.12 2.48 37.66
CA GLU A 189 -19.49 1.15 38.20
C GLU A 189 -20.91 1.08 38.78
N ALA A 190 -21.59 2.22 39.00
CA ALA A 190 -22.94 2.27 39.56
C ALA A 190 -24.08 2.18 38.52
N VAL A 191 -23.78 2.15 37.21
CA VAL A 191 -24.79 2.11 36.13
C VAL A 191 -24.93 0.72 35.48
N LYS A 192 -24.13 -0.27 35.90
CA LYS A 192 -24.20 -1.67 35.38
C LYS A 192 -24.97 -2.65 36.25
N GLN A 193 -25.72 -2.17 37.24
CA GLN A 193 -26.68 -2.96 37.99
C GLN A 193 -28.04 -2.26 37.98
N GLU A 194 -28.69 -2.23 36.82
CA GLU A 194 -30.14 -2.05 36.58
C GLU A 194 -30.35 -1.59 35.13
N THR A 195 -30.15 -2.49 34.16
CA THR A 195 -30.88 -2.57 32.88
C THR A 195 -30.48 -3.81 32.10
#